data_AF-A0A814IWS4-F1
#
_entry.id   AF-A0A814IWS4-F1
#
_cell.length_a   1.000
_cell.length_b   1.000
_cell.length_c   1.000
_cell.angle_alpha   90.00
_cell.angle_beta   90.00
_cell.angle_gamma   90.00
#
_symmetry.space_group_name_H-M   'P 1'
#
loop_
_entity.id
_entity.type
_entity.pdbx_description
1 polymer ?
#
loop_
_entity_poly.entity_id
_entity_poly.type
_entity_poly.pdbx_seq_one_letter_code
_entity_poly.pdbx_strand_id
1 'polypeptide(L)'
;MSLVPVLINHYLNDPSRHLYLSVIKGLRNGIVYGAKVRFAHSVVQSILFRNEPWKNRLQFIIRMTYLHAKTLGLFVFLYKALRSIFTYVFRLRKPWRSFIAAFIVGYFVFNEHNSVNEQIILYLLSRITVGFARYLQKRSLLPKTQRPLFPWFAAFIWGVVLWLFESHRETLQPSLRSSMTYLYDNSNHWTSWKDFIVYDKIN
;
A
#
# COMPACT_ATOMS: atom_id res chain seq x y z
N MET A 1 -2.50 42.84 2.49
CA MET A 1 -2.00 41.47 2.75
C MET A 1 -2.54 41.04 4.11
N SER A 2 -3.25 39.92 4.23
CA SER A 2 -3.89 39.56 5.51
C SER A 2 -2.83 39.21 6.56
N LEU A 3 -2.97 39.73 7.79
CA LEU A 3 -2.05 39.49 8.92
C LEU A 3 -2.09 38.03 9.40
N VAL A 4 -3.22 37.35 9.20
CA VAL A 4 -3.46 35.99 9.68
C VAL A 4 -2.49 34.96 9.06
N PRO A 5 -2.31 34.86 7.73
CA PRO A 5 -1.30 33.98 7.14
C PRO A 5 0.13 34.25 7.61
N VAL A 6 0.50 35.51 7.85
CA VAL A 6 1.84 35.88 8.31
C VAL A 6 2.10 35.36 9.73
N LEU A 7 1.15 35.58 10.65
CA LEU A 7 1.23 35.09 12.03
C LEU A 7 1.24 33.56 12.09
N ILE A 8 0.40 32.89 11.28
CA ILE A 8 0.39 31.43 11.18
C ILE A 8 1.74 30.91 10.65
N ASN A 9 2.27 31.50 9.58
CA ASN A 9 3.55 31.07 9.03
C ASN A 9 4.70 31.29 9.99
N HIS A 10 4.70 32.40 10.74
CA HIS A 10 5.70 32.65 11.77
C HIS A 10 5.64 31.57 12.86
N TYR A 11 4.44 31.25 13.35
CA TYR A 11 4.22 30.16 14.31
C TYR A 11 4.67 28.79 13.78
N LEU A 12 4.35 28.47 12.52
CA LEU A 12 4.69 27.17 11.91
C LEU A 12 6.18 27.01 11.64
N ASN A 13 6.90 28.10 11.39
CA ASN A 13 8.31 28.07 11.04
C ASN A 13 9.26 28.09 12.25
N ASP A 14 8.75 28.28 13.47
CA ASP A 14 9.54 28.24 14.72
C ASP A 14 10.21 26.86 14.94
N PRO A 15 11.56 26.75 14.89
CA PRO A 15 12.29 25.49 15.02
C PRO A 15 12.01 24.72 16.31
N SER A 16 11.69 25.43 17.41
CA SER A 16 11.37 24.79 18.69
C SER A 16 10.12 23.90 18.61
N ARG A 17 9.25 24.19 17.63
CA ARG A 17 7.96 23.56 17.42
C ARG A 17 7.97 22.47 16.36
N HIS A 18 9.02 22.42 15.54
CA HIS A 18 9.12 21.51 14.39
C HIS A 18 8.93 20.05 14.78
N LEU A 19 9.37 19.64 15.96
CA LEU A 19 9.20 18.27 16.43
C LEU A 19 7.73 17.84 16.45
N TYR A 20 6.91 18.50 17.27
CA TYR A 20 5.51 18.14 17.43
C TYR A 20 4.68 18.48 16.18
N LEU A 21 4.98 19.60 15.51
CA LEU A 21 4.35 19.95 14.25
C LEU A 21 4.63 18.90 13.17
N SER A 22 5.83 18.30 13.14
CA SER A 22 6.15 17.24 12.18
C SER A 22 5.38 15.95 12.44
N VAL A 23 5.06 15.64 13.71
CA VAL A 23 4.24 14.49 14.10
C VAL A 23 2.80 14.69 13.61
N ILE A 24 2.20 15.84 13.90
CA ILE A 24 0.84 16.20 13.48
C ILE A 24 0.74 16.27 11.95
N LYS A 25 1.70 16.94 11.29
CA LYS A 25 1.78 17.00 9.83
C LYS A 25 1.97 15.62 9.22
N GLY A 26 2.73 14.75 9.89
CA GLY A 26 2.92 13.36 9.52
C GLY A 26 1.61 12.56 9.53
N LEU A 27 0.85 12.63 10.63
CA LEU A 27 -0.47 12.03 10.76
C LEU A 27 -1.38 12.48 9.60
N ARG A 28 -1.52 13.79 9.41
CA ARG A 28 -2.34 14.37 8.34
C ARG A 28 -1.90 13.91 6.96
N ASN A 29 -0.59 13.86 6.68
CA ASN A 29 -0.08 13.40 5.40
C ASN A 29 -0.37 11.90 5.18
N GLY A 30 -0.22 11.06 6.22
CA GLY A 30 -0.57 9.64 6.17
C GLY A 30 -2.06 9.41 5.87
N ILE A 31 -2.94 10.14 6.56
CA ILE A 31 -4.40 10.09 6.33
C ILE A 31 -4.73 10.52 4.90
N VAL A 32 -4.26 11.69 4.46
CA VAL A 32 -4.60 12.24 3.13
C VAL A 32 -4.08 11.34 2.01
N TYR A 33 -2.83 10.88 2.11
CA TYR A 33 -2.26 10.00 1.10
C TYR A 33 -2.99 8.65 1.05
N GLY A 34 -3.18 8.02 2.21
CA GLY A 34 -3.88 6.75 2.31
C GLY A 34 -5.32 6.83 1.78
N ALA A 35 -6.04 7.88 2.16
CA ALA A 35 -7.40 8.09 1.69
C ALA A 35 -7.48 8.24 0.17
N LYS A 36 -6.63 9.10 -0.43
CA LYS A 36 -6.64 9.35 -1.88
C LYS A 36 -6.39 8.09 -2.70
N VAL A 37 -5.34 7.35 -2.36
CA VAL A 37 -4.97 6.14 -3.11
C VAL A 37 -6.03 5.05 -2.93
N ARG A 38 -6.45 4.80 -1.67
CA ARG A 38 -7.39 3.71 -1.40
C ARG A 38 -8.79 3.98 -1.90
N PHE A 39 -9.25 5.22 -1.85
CA PHE A 39 -10.55 5.60 -2.37
C PHE A 39 -10.65 5.30 -3.87
N ALA A 40 -9.71 5.81 -4.68
CA ALA A 40 -9.70 5.57 -6.12
C ALA A 40 -9.68 4.07 -6.45
N HIS A 41 -8.83 3.30 -5.77
CA HIS A 41 -8.77 1.85 -5.97
C HIS A 41 -10.08 1.15 -5.57
N SER A 42 -10.67 1.50 -4.42
CA SER A 42 -11.88 0.84 -3.93
C SER A 42 -13.11 1.15 -4.80
N VAL A 43 -13.17 2.37 -5.37
CA VAL A 43 -14.20 2.73 -6.36
C VAL A 43 -14.11 1.83 -7.58
N VAL A 44 -12.92 1.73 -8.18
CA VAL A 44 -12.70 0.87 -9.37
C VAL A 44 -13.01 -0.59 -9.07
N GLN A 45 -12.50 -1.12 -7.96
CA GLN A 45 -12.77 -2.49 -7.54
C GLN A 45 -14.27 -2.75 -7.28
N SER A 46 -14.97 -1.78 -6.70
CA SER A 46 -16.41 -1.90 -6.44
C SER A 46 -17.28 -1.77 -7.68
N ILE A 47 -16.80 -1.13 -8.74
CA ILE A 47 -17.50 -1.05 -10.02
C ILE A 47 -17.27 -2.34 -10.81
N LEU A 48 -16.03 -2.84 -10.82
CA LEU A 48 -15.65 -4.02 -11.60
C LEU A 48 -16.10 -5.33 -10.96
N PHE A 49 -15.83 -5.54 -9.67
CA PHE A 49 -15.88 -6.88 -9.07
C PHE A 49 -16.96 -7.07 -8.00
N ARG A 50 -17.86 -6.10 -7.79
CA ARG A 50 -18.95 -6.21 -6.79
C ARG A 50 -20.31 -6.09 -7.45
N ASN A 51 -21.20 -7.05 -7.16
CA ASN A 51 -22.59 -7.08 -7.65
C ASN A 51 -23.63 -6.61 -6.62
N GLU A 52 -23.20 -6.01 -5.51
CA GLU A 52 -24.09 -5.55 -4.44
C GLU A 52 -24.82 -4.24 -4.79
N PRO A 53 -25.92 -3.89 -4.09
CA PRO A 53 -26.56 -2.58 -4.22
C PRO A 53 -25.59 -1.41 -3.91
N TRP A 54 -25.80 -0.26 -4.54
CA TRP A 54 -24.93 0.93 -4.39
C TRP A 54 -24.70 1.39 -2.95
N LYS A 55 -25.68 1.18 -2.06
CA LYS A 55 -25.54 1.46 -0.62
C LYS A 55 -24.40 0.63 -0.01
N ASN A 56 -24.36 -0.67 -0.31
CA ASN A 56 -23.33 -1.58 0.22
C ASN A 56 -21.97 -1.30 -0.41
N ARG A 57 -21.94 -0.99 -1.72
CA ARG A 57 -20.73 -0.53 -2.42
C ARG A 57 -20.13 0.72 -1.79
N LEU A 58 -20.95 1.73 -1.52
CA LEU A 58 -20.49 2.98 -0.90
C LEU A 58 -19.97 2.74 0.54
N GLN A 59 -20.69 1.94 1.33
CA GLN A 59 -20.23 1.54 2.66
C GLN A 59 -18.88 0.82 2.61
N PHE A 60 -18.70 -0.10 1.65
CA PHE A 60 -17.43 -0.78 1.43
C PHE A 60 -16.31 0.21 1.07
N ILE A 61 -16.53 1.11 0.11
CA ILE A 61 -15.55 2.11 -0.32
C ILE A 61 -15.12 2.99 0.87
N ILE A 62 -16.08 3.51 1.63
CA ILE A 62 -15.82 4.36 2.80
C ILE A 62 -15.05 3.58 3.85
N ARG A 63 -15.50 2.36 4.19
CA ARG A 63 -14.84 1.51 5.20
C ARG A 63 -13.41 1.18 4.82
N MET A 64 -13.18 0.74 3.58
CA MET A 64 -11.84 0.38 3.10
C MET A 64 -10.90 1.59 3.07
N THR A 65 -11.42 2.74 2.65
CA THR A 65 -10.68 4.01 2.65
C THR A 65 -10.32 4.45 4.06
N TYR A 66 -11.29 4.42 4.98
CA TYR A 66 -11.08 4.80 6.38
C TYR A 66 -10.06 3.89 7.06
N LEU A 67 -10.19 2.57 6.94
CA LEU A 67 -9.24 1.62 7.53
C LEU A 67 -7.82 1.89 7.04
N HIS A 68 -7.62 2.01 5.73
CA HIS A 68 -6.30 2.27 5.16
C HIS A 68 -5.71 3.63 5.60
N ALA A 69 -6.52 4.70 5.56
CA ALA A 69 -6.10 6.03 5.95
C ALA A 69 -5.76 6.11 7.45
N LYS A 70 -6.58 5.46 8.31
CA LYS A 70 -6.36 5.37 9.75
C LYS A 70 -5.06 4.64 10.04
N THR A 71 -4.85 3.45 9.48
CA THR A 71 -3.63 2.66 9.71
C THR A 71 -2.38 3.42 9.30
N LEU A 72 -2.38 4.03 8.11
CA LEU A 72 -1.22 4.77 7.61
C LEU A 72 -0.95 6.06 8.40
N GLY A 73 -2.01 6.79 8.75
CA GLY A 73 -1.92 7.97 9.62
C GLY A 73 -1.34 7.62 10.99
N LEU A 74 -1.89 6.60 11.64
CA LEU A 74 -1.47 6.14 12.96
C LEU A 74 -0.03 5.63 12.96
N PHE A 75 0.38 4.87 11.93
CA PHE A 75 1.76 4.44 11.77
C PHE A 75 2.71 5.62 11.73
N VAL A 76 2.46 6.62 10.87
CA VAL A 76 3.36 7.79 10.73
C VAL A 76 3.40 8.61 12.02
N PHE A 77 2.26 8.78 12.69
CA PHE A 77 2.17 9.47 13.97
C PHE A 77 3.02 8.80 15.05
N LEU A 78 2.75 7.53 15.33
CA LEU A 78 3.43 6.75 16.38
C LEU A 78 4.91 6.56 16.06
N TYR A 79 5.26 6.30 14.80
CA TYR A 79 6.66 6.20 14.36
C TYR A 79 7.42 7.49 14.65
N LYS A 80 6.87 8.66 14.29
CA LYS A 80 7.56 9.94 14.53
C LYS A 80 7.66 10.26 16.02
N ALA A 81 6.63 9.95 16.80
CA ALA A 81 6.66 10.12 18.26
C ALA A 81 7.75 9.23 18.89
N LEU A 82 7.73 7.92 18.61
CA LEU A 82 8.68 6.95 19.15
C LEU A 82 10.11 7.21 18.67
N ARG A 83 10.31 7.56 17.39
CA ARG A 83 11.62 7.95 16.85
C ARG A 83 12.18 9.18 17.55
N SER A 84 11.31 10.13 17.92
CA SER A 84 11.72 11.32 18.66
C SER A 84 12.20 10.92 20.06
N ILE A 85 11.44 10.10 20.78
CA ILE A 85 11.86 9.52 22.08
C ILE A 85 13.23 8.83 21.97
N PHE A 86 13.42 7.98 20.96
CA PHE A 86 14.71 7.30 20.72
C PHE A 86 15.87 8.24 20.39
N THR A 87 15.57 9.42 19.84
CA THR A 87 16.59 10.43 19.53
C THR A 87 17.04 11.16 20.78
N TYR A 88 16.11 11.59 21.65
CA TYR A 88 16.44 12.39 22.83
C TYR A 88 16.85 11.56 24.04
N VAL A 89 16.20 10.42 24.28
CA VAL A 89 16.42 9.58 25.46
C VAL A 89 17.59 8.61 25.23
N PHE A 90 17.53 7.84 24.15
CA PHE A 90 18.46 6.72 23.92
C PHE A 90 19.65 7.06 23.00
N ARG A 91 19.67 8.27 22.40
CA ARG A 91 20.71 8.77 21.49
C ARG A 91 21.15 7.76 20.41
N LEU A 92 20.23 6.92 19.95
CA LEU A 92 20.52 5.84 18.99
C LEU A 92 20.97 6.41 17.62
N ARG A 93 21.83 5.67 16.91
CA ARG A 93 22.29 6.01 15.55
C ARG A 93 21.11 6.04 14.57
N LYS A 94 21.18 6.95 13.57
CA LYS A 94 20.10 7.23 12.60
C LYS A 94 19.44 5.99 11.95
N PRO A 95 20.17 5.00 11.40
CA PRO A 95 19.50 3.87 10.75
C PRO A 95 18.78 2.97 11.77
N TRP A 96 19.45 2.63 12.88
CA TRP A 96 18.92 1.73 13.89
C TRP A 96 17.74 2.30 14.65
N ARG A 97 17.77 3.58 15.02
CA ARG A 97 16.63 4.22 15.69
C ARG A 97 15.37 4.23 14.81
N SER A 98 15.54 4.47 13.51
CA SER A 98 14.42 4.46 12.57
C SER A 98 13.89 3.05 12.34
N PHE A 99 14.78 2.07 12.22
CA PHE A 99 14.39 0.66 12.08
C PHE A 99 13.62 0.16 13.30
N ILE A 100 14.18 0.31 14.51
CA ILE A 100 13.57 -0.20 15.74
C ILE A 100 12.22 0.49 15.99
N ALA A 101 12.14 1.82 15.80
CA ALA A 101 10.88 2.54 15.99
C ALA A 101 9.81 2.08 14.98
N ALA A 102 10.18 1.92 13.71
CA ALA A 102 9.26 1.44 12.67
C ALA A 102 8.85 -0.02 12.89
N PHE A 103 9.75 -0.87 13.40
CA PHE A 103 9.49 -2.27 13.69
C PHE A 103 8.45 -2.41 14.82
N ILE A 104 8.69 -1.72 15.95
CA ILE A 104 7.77 -1.74 17.11
C ILE A 104 6.40 -1.20 16.71
N VAL A 105 6.36 -0.02 16.09
CA VAL A 105 5.09 0.60 15.68
C VAL A 105 4.39 -0.24 14.62
N GLY A 106 5.15 -0.83 13.69
CA GLY A 106 4.62 -1.71 12.65
C GLY A 106 3.89 -2.91 13.24
N TYR A 107 4.49 -3.57 14.24
CA TYR A 107 3.87 -4.70 14.94
C TYR A 107 2.51 -4.32 15.53
N PHE A 108 2.41 -3.21 16.25
CA PHE A 108 1.15 -2.81 16.89
C PHE A 108 0.11 -2.25 15.92
N VAL A 109 0.53 -1.49 14.90
CA VAL A 109 -0.41 -0.82 13.97
C VAL A 109 -0.96 -1.79 12.92
N PHE A 110 -0.17 -2.76 12.48
CA PHE A 110 -0.56 -3.75 11.46
C PHE A 110 -0.88 -5.13 12.05
N ASN A 111 -1.15 -5.23 13.36
CA ASN A 111 -1.42 -6.50 14.05
C ASN A 111 -2.65 -7.26 13.50
N GLU A 112 -3.67 -6.54 13.03
CA GLU A 112 -4.88 -7.17 12.48
C GLU A 112 -4.65 -7.69 11.06
N HIS A 113 -4.92 -8.98 10.85
CA HIS A 113 -4.91 -9.57 9.52
C HIS A 113 -6.22 -9.24 8.78
N ASN A 114 -6.17 -8.22 7.94
CA ASN A 114 -7.26 -7.83 7.05
C ASN A 114 -6.71 -7.53 5.65
N SER A 115 -7.59 -7.54 4.64
CA SER A 115 -7.20 -7.37 3.23
C SER A 115 -6.49 -6.03 2.94
N VAL A 116 -6.75 -4.99 3.73
CA VAL A 116 -6.05 -3.70 3.59
C VAL A 116 -4.61 -3.80 4.09
N ASN A 117 -4.42 -4.35 5.29
CA ASN A 117 -3.10 -4.53 5.88
C ASN A 117 -2.26 -5.50 5.05
N GLU A 118 -2.84 -6.63 4.65
CA GLU A 118 -2.19 -7.60 3.76
C GLU A 118 -1.71 -6.93 2.47
N GLN A 119 -2.56 -6.14 1.80
CA GLN A 119 -2.18 -5.42 0.58
C GLN A 119 -1.04 -4.42 0.81
N ILE A 120 -1.06 -3.68 1.94
CA ILE A 120 0.04 -2.77 2.31
C ILE A 120 1.34 -3.55 2.48
N ILE A 121 1.31 -4.65 3.25
CA ILE A 121 2.50 -5.43 3.58
C ILE A 121 3.06 -6.13 2.35
N LEU A 122 2.24 -6.78 1.52
CA LEU A 122 2.69 -7.42 0.27
C LEU A 122 3.28 -6.39 -0.70
N TYR A 123 2.67 -5.21 -0.79
CA TYR A 123 3.20 -4.12 -1.62
C TYR A 123 4.55 -3.62 -1.10
N LEU A 124 4.69 -3.44 0.22
CA LEU A 124 5.98 -3.04 0.81
C LEU A 124 7.03 -4.14 0.65
N LEU A 125 6.68 -5.40 0.90
CA LEU A 125 7.55 -6.57 0.76
C LEU A 125 8.18 -6.63 -0.62
N SER A 126 7.37 -6.55 -1.68
CA SER A 126 7.88 -6.56 -3.06
C SER A 126 8.91 -5.43 -3.32
N ARG A 127 8.62 -4.22 -2.82
CA ARG A 127 9.50 -3.04 -3.01
C ARG A 127 10.78 -3.12 -2.20
N ILE A 128 10.72 -3.58 -0.95
CA ILE A 128 11.93 -3.73 -0.12
C ILE A 128 12.80 -4.86 -0.64
N THR A 129 12.25 -5.95 -1.16
CA THR A 129 13.03 -7.03 -1.79
C THR A 129 13.83 -6.51 -2.98
N VAL A 130 13.20 -5.72 -3.87
CA VAL A 130 13.92 -5.05 -4.97
C VAL A 130 14.98 -4.08 -4.43
N GLY A 131 14.66 -3.34 -3.36
CA GLY A 131 15.60 -2.46 -2.67
C GLY A 131 16.82 -3.19 -2.10
N PHE A 132 16.63 -4.35 -1.47
CA PHE A 132 17.69 -5.20 -0.95
C PHE A 132 18.57 -5.74 -2.08
N ALA A 133 17.98 -6.24 -3.16
CA ALA A 133 18.74 -6.70 -4.33
C ALA A 133 19.64 -5.58 -4.89
N ARG A 134 19.10 -4.36 -5.04
CA ARG A 134 19.87 -3.18 -5.47
C ARG A 134 20.96 -2.80 -4.47
N TYR A 135 20.69 -2.90 -3.17
CA TYR A 135 21.68 -2.64 -2.13
C TYR A 135 22.84 -3.64 -2.17
N LEU A 136 22.55 -4.94 -2.32
CA LEU A 136 23.56 -5.99 -2.46
C LEU A 136 24.40 -5.81 -3.73
N GLN A 137 23.77 -5.44 -4.85
CA GLN A 137 24.47 -5.11 -6.09
C GLN A 137 25.40 -3.89 -5.92
N LYS A 138 24.96 -2.85 -5.20
CA LYS A 138 25.79 -1.68 -4.88
C LYS A 138 27.00 -2.04 -4.02
N ARG A 139 26.89 -3.07 -3.17
CA ARG A 139 27.98 -3.59 -2.33
C ARG A 139 28.89 -4.58 -3.07
N SER A 140 28.69 -4.79 -4.37
CA SER A 140 29.40 -5.80 -5.16
C SER A 140 29.26 -7.23 -4.63
N LEU A 141 28.20 -7.49 -3.84
CA LEU A 141 27.87 -8.83 -3.33
C LEU A 141 27.05 -9.63 -4.33
N LEU A 142 26.46 -8.96 -5.32
CA LEU A 142 25.81 -9.59 -6.46
C LEU A 142 26.53 -9.18 -7.74
N PRO A 143 26.72 -10.11 -8.69
CA PRO A 143 27.34 -9.78 -9.97
C PRO A 143 26.49 -8.72 -10.70
N LYS A 144 27.17 -7.79 -11.37
CA LYS A 144 26.51 -6.87 -12.31
C LYS A 144 26.12 -7.67 -13.55
N THR A 145 24.88 -8.14 -13.59
CA THR A 145 24.36 -8.84 -14.76
C THR A 145 24.24 -7.87 -15.93
N GLN A 146 24.87 -8.21 -17.06
CA GLN A 146 24.78 -7.45 -18.33
C GLN A 146 23.48 -7.72 -19.08
N ARG A 147 22.78 -8.83 -18.78
CA ARG A 147 21.51 -9.23 -19.38
C ARG A 147 20.30 -8.59 -18.68
N PRO A 148 19.19 -8.37 -19.40
CA PRO A 148 17.96 -7.90 -18.78
C PRO A 148 17.38 -9.02 -17.88
N LEU A 149 17.51 -8.85 -16.56
CA LEU A 149 16.96 -9.79 -15.56
C LEU A 149 15.42 -9.71 -15.45
N PHE A 150 14.86 -8.55 -15.77
CA PHE A 150 13.43 -8.29 -15.57
C PHE A 150 12.52 -9.17 -16.45
N PRO A 151 12.79 -9.40 -17.75
CA PRO A 151 11.98 -10.31 -18.57
C PRO A 151 11.91 -11.74 -18.02
N TRP A 152 13.03 -12.30 -17.57
CA TRP A 152 13.05 -13.64 -16.96
C TRP A 152 12.28 -13.69 -15.66
N PHE A 153 12.43 -12.66 -14.83
CA PHE A 153 11.66 -12.53 -13.60
C PHE A 153 10.16 -12.42 -13.87
N ALA A 154 9.76 -11.60 -14.85
CA ALA A 154 8.37 -11.45 -15.26
C ALA A 154 7.79 -12.77 -15.79
N ALA A 155 8.52 -13.46 -16.68
CA ALA A 155 8.12 -14.76 -17.22
C ALA A 155 7.92 -15.80 -16.11
N PHE A 156 8.84 -15.86 -15.15
CA PHE A 156 8.73 -16.76 -14.00
C PHE A 156 7.50 -16.45 -13.13
N ILE A 157 7.31 -15.18 -12.75
CA ILE A 157 6.15 -14.77 -11.93
C ILE A 157 4.84 -15.09 -12.65
N TRP A 158 4.77 -14.83 -13.96
CA TRP A 158 3.56 -15.08 -14.74
C TRP A 158 3.27 -16.58 -14.90
N GLY A 159 4.30 -17.38 -15.17
CA GLY A 159 4.17 -18.84 -15.22
C GLY A 159 3.68 -19.43 -13.90
N VAL A 160 4.23 -18.96 -12.76
CA VAL A 160 3.80 -19.43 -11.43
C VAL A 160 2.37 -19.02 -11.11
N VAL A 161 1.98 -17.76 -11.38
CA VAL A 161 0.63 -17.27 -11.09
C VAL A 161 -0.42 -18.03 -11.89
N LEU A 162 -0.19 -18.26 -13.19
CA LEU A 162 -1.12 -19.02 -14.02
C LEU A 162 -1.18 -20.49 -13.61
N TRP A 163 -0.02 -21.12 -13.33
CA TRP A 163 0.00 -22.50 -12.85
C TRP A 163 -0.79 -22.68 -11.55
N LEU A 164 -0.64 -21.74 -10.59
CA LEU A 164 -1.43 -21.72 -9.36
C LEU A 164 -2.91 -21.47 -9.62
N PHE A 165 -3.26 -20.58 -10.56
CA PHE A 165 -4.65 -20.31 -10.90
C PHE A 165 -5.34 -21.54 -11.50
N GLU A 166 -4.67 -22.27 -12.38
CA GLU A 166 -5.22 -23.48 -13.00
C GLU A 166 -5.27 -24.67 -12.03
N SER A 167 -4.23 -24.86 -11.21
CA SER A 167 -4.08 -26.08 -10.38
C SER A 167 -4.66 -25.93 -8.97
N HIS A 168 -4.57 -24.73 -8.37
CA HIS A 168 -4.81 -24.48 -6.93
C HIS A 168 -5.39 -23.08 -6.68
N ARG A 169 -6.44 -22.68 -7.41
CA ARG A 169 -6.99 -21.31 -7.36
C ARG A 169 -7.30 -20.82 -5.94
N GLU A 170 -7.70 -21.72 -5.05
CA GLU A 170 -8.02 -21.48 -3.64
C GLU A 170 -6.86 -20.89 -2.82
N THR A 171 -5.62 -21.12 -3.24
CA THR A 171 -4.43 -20.58 -2.55
C THR A 171 -4.11 -19.14 -2.95
N LEU A 172 -4.66 -18.65 -4.07
CA LEU A 172 -4.45 -17.28 -4.52
C LEU A 172 -5.26 -16.28 -3.68
N GLN A 173 -4.68 -15.10 -3.47
CA GLN A 173 -5.37 -13.99 -2.81
C GLN A 173 -6.71 -13.69 -3.52
N PRO A 174 -7.82 -13.46 -2.79
CA PRO A 174 -9.14 -13.29 -3.40
C PRO A 174 -9.20 -12.23 -4.50
N SER A 175 -8.55 -11.08 -4.33
CA SER A 175 -8.52 -10.03 -5.36
C SER A 175 -7.79 -10.43 -6.63
N LEU A 176 -6.71 -11.21 -6.50
CA LEU A 176 -5.98 -11.74 -7.66
C LEU A 176 -6.84 -12.81 -8.34
N ARG A 177 -7.47 -13.71 -7.59
CA ARG A 177 -8.38 -14.72 -8.13
C ARG A 177 -9.52 -14.08 -8.93
N SER A 178 -10.22 -13.10 -8.38
CA SER A 178 -11.29 -12.39 -9.11
C SER A 178 -10.79 -11.74 -10.39
N SER A 179 -9.57 -11.19 -10.38
CA SER A 179 -8.97 -10.61 -11.58
C SER A 179 -8.63 -11.68 -12.61
N MET A 180 -8.07 -12.82 -12.19
CA MET A 180 -7.72 -13.93 -13.08
C MET A 180 -8.97 -14.60 -13.68
N THR A 181 -10.01 -14.85 -12.87
CA THR A 181 -11.29 -15.37 -13.36
C THR A 181 -11.91 -14.45 -14.40
N TYR A 182 -11.94 -13.13 -14.14
CA TYR A 182 -12.42 -12.16 -15.13
C TYR A 182 -11.60 -12.17 -16.42
N LEU A 183 -10.27 -12.26 -16.32
CA LEU A 183 -9.37 -12.19 -17.48
C LEU A 183 -9.30 -13.47 -18.31
N TYR A 184 -9.47 -14.65 -17.69
CA TYR A 184 -9.17 -15.94 -18.31
C TYR A 184 -10.38 -16.89 -18.37
N ASP A 185 -11.17 -16.99 -17.29
CA ASP A 185 -12.33 -17.89 -17.27
C ASP A 185 -13.52 -17.24 -18.00
N ASN A 186 -13.88 -16.00 -17.63
CA ASN A 186 -15.04 -15.31 -18.20
C ASN A 186 -14.85 -15.01 -19.69
N SER A 187 -13.62 -14.71 -20.12
CA SER A 187 -13.29 -14.49 -21.53
C SER A 187 -13.55 -15.70 -22.44
N ASN A 188 -13.75 -16.90 -21.90
CA ASN A 188 -14.05 -18.11 -22.68
C ASN A 188 -15.53 -18.25 -23.04
N HIS A 189 -16.40 -17.40 -22.51
CA HIS A 189 -17.84 -17.50 -22.69
C HIS A 189 -18.42 -16.15 -23.14
N TRP A 190 -19.24 -16.14 -24.19
CA TRP A 190 -19.98 -14.94 -24.60
C TRP A 190 -21.36 -15.31 -25.13
N THR A 191 -22.33 -14.46 -24.87
CA THR A 191 -23.72 -14.65 -25.31
C THR A 191 -24.23 -13.56 -26.26
N SER A 192 -23.57 -12.40 -26.31
CA SER A 192 -23.98 -11.28 -27.17
C SER A 192 -22.81 -10.37 -27.56
N TRP A 193 -22.98 -9.55 -28.59
CA TRP A 193 -21.97 -8.55 -28.99
C TRP A 193 -21.66 -7.53 -27.87
N LYS A 194 -22.65 -7.19 -27.04
CA LYS A 194 -22.45 -6.29 -25.89
C LYS A 194 -21.55 -6.93 -24.82
N ASP A 195 -21.70 -8.23 -24.60
CA ASP A 195 -20.88 -9.05 -23.71
C ASP A 195 -19.44 -9.13 -24.22
N PHE A 196 -19.29 -9.35 -25.53
CA PHE A 196 -18.00 -9.48 -26.20
C PHE A 196 -17.18 -8.17 -26.26
N ILE A 197 -17.82 -6.99 -26.38
CA ILE A 197 -17.11 -5.71 -26.57
C ILE A 197 -17.19 -4.77 -25.37
N VAL A 198 -18.33 -4.71 -24.67
CA VAL A 198 -18.63 -3.60 -23.75
C VAL A 198 -18.54 -4.03 -22.28
N TYR A 199 -19.13 -5.17 -21.93
CA TYR A 199 -19.26 -5.57 -20.54
C TYR A 199 -19.46 -7.08 -20.40
N ASP A 200 -18.46 -7.76 -19.87
CA ASP A 200 -18.54 -9.16 -19.47
C ASP A 200 -19.16 -9.27 -18.06
N LYS A 201 -20.23 -10.07 -17.94
CA LYS A 201 -20.90 -10.31 -16.65
C LYS A 201 -20.06 -11.23 -15.79
N ILE A 202 -19.46 -10.67 -14.74
CA ILE A 202 -18.97 -11.45 -13.60
C ILE A 202 -20.20 -11.96 -12.85
N ASN A 203 -20.63 -13.20 -13.13
CA ASN A 203 -21.64 -13.90 -12.33
C ASN A 203 -21.03 -14.36 -11.00
#